data_AF-A0AA39U3H6-F1
#
_entry.id   AF-A0AA39U3H6-F1
#
_cell.length_a   1.000
_cell.length_b   1.000
_cell.length_c   1.000
_cell.angle_alpha   90.00
_cell.angle_beta   90.00
_cell.angle_gamma   90.00
#
_symmetry.space_group_name_H-M   'P 1'
#
loop_
_entity.id
_entity.type
_entity.pdbx_description
1 polymer ?
#
loop_
_entity_poly.entity_id
_entity_poly.type
_entity_poly.pdbx_seq_one_letter_code
_entity_poly.pdbx_strand_id
1 'polypeptide(L)'
;MADQYDPQSDSSIRIRAIYIHPVKSCGPIELDRALLTKAGFMYDRCFAIATESARVDAGLEWRFISQRTKPQMSQIKTELWLPHKDSNPHDPLVQAGGCLVLTFPDPEPPTWINRLGALLHTWTPSTPPQVSFTVPLQPTPTQLHALNIHQRAFAIHSRTAHGLDLSPIPSIAAALPQLKQFLGLPARQPLTLLRCTPDTLVRTKTDLAPLAHIGSPSLHGYTDQQPLNINSLASVHAVSALLPLENRPLNALRFRANVWIAGAPAYDEETWKRFRVRPRGSGGAEEQKRVAATICVVCRTSRCTMPNVDLERGVFDADAPAPGRKRGRPQPSATLVEYRMVETGNGAALG
;
A
#
# COMPACT_ATOMS: atom_id res chain seq x y z
N MET A 1 -6.39 42.13 18.02
CA MET A 1 -7.26 41.79 19.15
C MET A 1 -7.95 40.49 18.82
N ALA A 2 -8.03 39.62 19.81
CA ALA A 2 -8.38 38.22 19.72
C ALA A 2 -9.79 37.97 19.17
N ASP A 3 -9.92 36.88 18.43
CA ASP A 3 -11.00 35.89 18.57
C ASP A 3 -10.41 34.54 18.09
N GLN A 4 -9.60 33.93 18.96
CA GLN A 4 -10.00 32.80 19.80
C GLN A 4 -10.53 31.61 18.97
N TYR A 5 -9.59 30.68 18.74
CA TYR A 5 -9.79 29.24 18.87
C TYR A 5 -11.08 28.91 19.63
N ASP A 6 -12.10 28.44 18.91
CA ASP A 6 -13.13 27.61 19.49
C ASP A 6 -12.80 26.15 19.13
N PRO A 7 -12.12 25.37 19.99
CA PRO A 7 -12.01 23.94 19.80
C PRO A 7 -13.28 23.32 20.37
N GLN A 8 -14.43 23.51 19.72
CA GLN A 8 -15.50 22.54 19.85
C GLN A 8 -15.01 21.24 19.22
N SER A 9 -14.39 20.40 20.05
CA SER A 9 -14.08 19.03 19.71
C SER A 9 -15.38 18.35 19.29
N ASP A 10 -15.55 18.16 17.98
CA ASP A 10 -16.42 17.10 17.48
C ASP A 10 -15.81 15.78 18.01
N SER A 11 -16.20 15.42 19.24
CA SER A 11 -15.69 14.29 20.03
C SER A 11 -16.22 12.95 19.50
N SER A 12 -16.86 12.97 18.34
CA SER A 12 -17.32 11.78 17.66
C SER A 12 -16.18 11.14 16.87
N ILE A 13 -15.84 9.90 17.25
CA ILE A 13 -14.87 9.11 16.50
C ILE A 13 -15.41 8.88 15.09
N ARG A 14 -14.66 9.31 14.09
CA ARG A 14 -15.06 9.23 12.68
C ARG A 14 -13.94 8.74 11.80
N ILE A 15 -14.31 8.09 10.69
CA ILE A 15 -13.37 7.80 9.60
C ILE A 15 -13.05 9.11 8.90
N ARG A 16 -11.77 9.48 8.88
CA ARG A 16 -11.26 10.68 8.20
C ARG A 16 -10.92 10.41 6.74
N ALA A 17 -10.36 9.23 6.47
CA ALA A 17 -9.95 8.81 5.13
C ALA A 17 -9.90 7.27 5.04
N ILE A 18 -10.11 6.75 3.83
CA ILE A 18 -9.99 5.34 3.49
C ILE A 18 -8.96 5.21 2.37
N TYR A 19 -7.98 4.32 2.53
CA TYR A 19 -6.98 4.03 1.52
C TYR A 19 -6.93 2.55 1.16
N ILE A 20 -6.64 2.29 -0.10
CA ILE A 20 -6.13 1.02 -0.58
C ILE A 20 -4.72 1.20 -1.15
N HIS A 21 -3.98 0.11 -1.19
CA HIS A 21 -2.62 0.00 -1.71
C HIS A 21 -2.59 -1.17 -2.71
N PRO A 22 -3.08 -0.97 -3.95
CA PRO A 22 -3.32 -2.10 -4.85
C PRO A 22 -2.07 -2.94 -5.13
N VAL A 23 -0.94 -2.26 -5.32
CA VAL A 23 0.38 -2.88 -5.45
C VAL A 23 1.14 -2.76 -4.13
N LYS A 24 1.64 -3.89 -3.64
CA LYS A 24 2.46 -3.97 -2.44
C LYS A 24 3.67 -3.03 -2.58
N SER A 25 3.80 -2.11 -1.62
CA SER A 25 4.89 -1.13 -1.53
C SER A 25 4.82 0.03 -2.54
N CYS A 26 3.77 0.16 -3.34
CA CYS A 26 3.54 1.37 -4.17
C CYS A 26 2.67 2.41 -3.44
N GLY A 27 2.43 3.53 -4.10
CA GLY A 27 1.56 4.60 -3.61
C GLY A 27 0.13 4.12 -3.27
N PRO A 28 -0.58 4.85 -2.40
CA PRO A 28 -1.97 4.56 -2.08
C PRO A 28 -2.96 5.14 -3.10
N ILE A 29 -4.22 4.72 -2.99
CA ILE A 29 -5.40 5.37 -3.59
C ILE A 29 -6.34 5.74 -2.46
N GLU A 30 -6.70 7.01 -2.36
CA GLU A 30 -7.75 7.47 -1.44
C GLU A 30 -9.13 7.18 -2.02
N LEU A 31 -10.06 6.73 -1.18
CA LEU A 31 -11.40 6.36 -1.58
C LEU A 31 -12.45 7.02 -0.68
N ASP A 32 -13.58 7.38 -1.27
CA ASP A 32 -14.77 7.79 -0.50
C ASP A 32 -15.49 6.58 0.12
N ARG A 33 -15.40 5.43 -0.55
CA ARG A 33 -16.03 4.17 -0.15
C ARG A 33 -15.20 2.97 -0.59
N ALA A 34 -15.21 1.92 0.22
CA ALA A 34 -14.54 0.66 -0.10
C ALA A 34 -15.45 -0.53 0.21
N LEU A 35 -15.39 -1.56 -0.64
CA LEU A 35 -16.07 -2.82 -0.39
C LEU A 35 -15.19 -3.68 0.54
N LEU A 36 -15.70 -4.01 1.73
CA LEU A 36 -15.02 -4.90 2.66
C LEU A 36 -15.35 -6.36 2.33
N THR A 37 -14.32 -7.18 2.19
CA THR A 37 -14.39 -8.63 1.96
C THR A 37 -13.70 -9.38 3.10
N LYS A 38 -13.78 -10.72 3.10
CA LYS A 38 -12.96 -11.55 4.01
C LYS A 38 -11.45 -11.36 3.79
N ALA A 39 -11.04 -10.86 2.63
CA ALA A 39 -9.65 -10.58 2.28
C ALA A 39 -9.22 -9.13 2.57
N GLY A 40 -10.09 -8.29 3.15
CA GLY A 40 -9.85 -6.86 3.36
C GLY A 40 -10.63 -6.01 2.36
N PHE A 41 -10.19 -4.77 2.15
CA PHE A 41 -10.80 -3.93 1.11
C PHE A 41 -10.54 -4.51 -0.28
N MET A 42 -11.56 -4.48 -1.13
CA MET A 42 -11.44 -4.92 -2.51
C MET A 42 -10.31 -4.16 -3.21
N TYR A 43 -9.50 -4.89 -3.98
CA TYR A 43 -8.31 -4.40 -4.68
C TYR A 43 -7.10 -4.03 -3.79
N ASP A 44 -7.19 -4.07 -2.46
CA ASP A 44 -6.04 -3.82 -1.59
C ASP A 44 -5.01 -4.96 -1.63
N ARG A 45 -3.72 -4.64 -1.79
CA ARG A 45 -2.59 -5.58 -1.81
C ARG A 45 -2.82 -6.81 -2.69
N CYS A 46 -3.48 -6.62 -3.82
CA CYS A 46 -3.75 -7.68 -4.79
C CYS A 46 -2.59 -7.94 -5.75
N PHE A 47 -1.63 -7.01 -5.82
CA PHE A 47 -0.48 -7.09 -6.71
C PHE A 47 0.83 -6.94 -5.95
N ALA A 48 1.90 -7.55 -6.47
CA ALA A 48 3.25 -7.42 -5.93
C ALA A 48 4.27 -7.41 -7.07
N ILE A 49 5.30 -6.57 -6.96
CA ILE A 49 6.45 -6.62 -7.85
C ILE A 49 7.48 -7.57 -7.25
N ALA A 50 8.02 -8.47 -8.07
CA ALA A 50 9.00 -9.46 -7.65
C ALA A 50 10.17 -9.55 -8.63
N THR A 51 11.31 -9.97 -8.09
CA THR A 51 12.56 -10.14 -8.85
C THR A 51 13.26 -11.43 -8.39
N GLU A 52 14.11 -12.01 -9.23
CA GLU A 52 14.93 -13.14 -8.79
C GLU A 52 16.09 -12.66 -7.93
N SER A 53 16.32 -13.36 -6.83
CA SER A 53 17.46 -13.15 -5.95
C SER A 53 18.13 -14.49 -5.66
N ALA A 54 19.46 -14.53 -5.65
CA ALA A 54 20.19 -15.69 -5.21
C ALA A 54 20.02 -15.85 -3.69
N ARG A 55 19.60 -17.04 -3.26
CA ARG A 55 19.64 -17.42 -1.85
C ARG A 55 20.94 -18.20 -1.60
N VAL A 56 21.59 -17.92 -0.46
CA VAL A 56 22.89 -18.50 -0.09
C VAL A 56 22.85 -20.04 -0.16
N ASP A 57 21.70 -20.67 0.06
CA ASP A 57 21.57 -22.14 0.21
C ASP A 57 20.59 -22.83 -0.76
N ALA A 58 19.94 -22.12 -1.71
CA ALA A 58 18.82 -22.70 -2.48
C ALA A 58 18.72 -22.29 -3.97
N GLY A 59 19.74 -21.62 -4.51
CA GLY A 59 19.72 -21.16 -5.90
C GLY A 59 18.91 -19.87 -6.11
N LEU A 60 18.42 -19.66 -7.34
CA LEU A 60 17.62 -18.49 -7.71
C LEU A 60 16.17 -18.67 -7.26
N GLU A 61 15.67 -17.73 -6.45
CA GLU A 61 14.28 -17.70 -6.00
C GLU A 61 13.65 -16.33 -6.31
N TRP A 62 12.41 -16.33 -6.76
CA TRP A 62 11.61 -15.11 -6.91
C TRP A 62 11.23 -14.55 -5.54
N ARG A 63 11.52 -13.28 -5.31
CA ARG A 63 11.20 -12.58 -4.06
C ARG A 63 10.52 -11.25 -4.36
N PHE A 64 9.51 -10.92 -3.57
CA PHE A 64 8.91 -9.58 -3.67
C PHE A 64 9.93 -8.49 -3.32
N ILE A 65 9.83 -7.35 -3.99
CA ILE A 65 10.54 -6.13 -3.61
C ILE A 65 9.64 -5.24 -2.77
N SER A 66 10.26 -4.40 -1.93
CA SER A 66 9.51 -3.52 -1.03
C SER A 66 10.17 -2.18 -0.84
N GLN A 67 9.43 -1.22 -0.28
CA GLN A 67 9.98 0.08 0.11
C GLN A 67 11.20 -0.03 1.04
N ARG A 68 11.31 -1.12 1.83
CA ARG A 68 12.47 -1.38 2.69
C ARG A 68 13.76 -1.67 1.92
N THR A 69 13.66 -2.14 0.68
CA THR A 69 14.81 -2.42 -0.18
C THR A 69 14.93 -1.41 -1.31
N LYS A 70 13.79 -0.91 -1.81
CA LYS A 70 13.63 0.00 -2.95
C LYS A 70 12.66 1.13 -2.57
N PRO A 71 13.13 2.17 -1.85
CA PRO A 71 12.25 3.23 -1.35
C PRO A 71 11.56 4.01 -2.47
N GLN A 72 12.12 4.05 -3.68
CA GLN A 72 11.51 4.67 -4.88
C GLN A 72 10.16 4.06 -5.26
N MET A 73 9.84 2.83 -4.81
CA MET A 73 8.52 2.25 -5.02
C MET A 73 7.39 3.13 -4.46
N SER A 74 7.67 3.95 -3.42
CA SER A 74 6.70 4.91 -2.88
C SER A 74 6.25 5.98 -3.87
N GLN A 75 7.08 6.29 -4.88
CA GLN A 75 6.81 7.28 -5.93
C GLN A 75 6.08 6.68 -7.13
N ILE A 76 5.83 5.36 -7.15
CA ILE A 76 4.97 4.74 -8.16
C ILE A 76 3.53 5.06 -7.79
N LYS A 77 2.94 6.03 -8.50
CA LYS A 77 1.55 6.42 -8.39
C LYS A 77 0.68 5.29 -8.93
N THR A 78 -0.42 5.03 -8.23
CA THR A 78 -1.39 4.01 -8.63
C THR A 78 -2.74 4.66 -8.82
N GLU A 79 -3.41 4.36 -9.92
CA GLU A 79 -4.77 4.81 -10.21
C GLU A 79 -5.62 3.59 -10.57
N LEU A 80 -6.89 3.60 -10.17
CA LEU A 80 -7.82 2.50 -10.39
C LEU A 80 -8.95 3.00 -11.29
N TRP A 81 -9.12 2.36 -12.43
CA TRP A 81 -10.25 2.57 -13.30
C TRP A 81 -11.17 1.35 -13.25
N LEU A 82 -12.47 1.60 -13.06
CA LEU A 82 -13.51 0.60 -13.03
C LEU A 82 -14.55 0.88 -14.12
N PRO A 83 -15.12 -0.16 -14.76
CA PRO A 83 -16.18 0.02 -15.72
C PRO A 83 -17.41 0.66 -15.08
N HIS A 84 -18.10 1.50 -15.84
CA HIS A 84 -19.39 2.09 -15.50
C HIS A 84 -20.45 1.63 -16.51
N LYS A 85 -21.71 2.00 -16.24
CA LYS A 85 -22.88 1.59 -17.04
C LYS A 85 -22.78 1.90 -18.54
N ASP A 86 -21.99 2.90 -18.92
CA ASP A 86 -21.82 3.35 -20.31
C ASP A 86 -20.52 2.83 -20.94
N SER A 87 -19.75 2.00 -20.24
CA SER A 87 -18.53 1.39 -20.77
C SER A 87 -18.85 0.34 -21.83
N ASN A 88 -18.06 0.29 -22.91
CA ASN A 88 -18.25 -0.68 -23.98
C ASN A 88 -17.99 -2.13 -23.47
N PRO A 89 -18.97 -3.05 -23.48
CA PRO A 89 -18.80 -4.40 -22.99
C PRO A 89 -17.81 -5.26 -23.80
N HIS A 90 -17.46 -4.81 -25.02
CA HIS A 90 -16.47 -5.48 -25.87
C HIS A 90 -15.04 -4.99 -25.62
N ASP A 91 -14.84 -3.95 -24.80
CA ASP A 91 -13.51 -3.49 -24.43
C ASP A 91 -12.83 -4.54 -23.53
N PRO A 92 -11.62 -5.01 -23.86
CA PRO A 92 -10.89 -5.99 -23.05
C PRO A 92 -10.67 -5.58 -21.59
N LEU A 93 -10.51 -4.28 -21.30
CA LEU A 93 -10.36 -3.77 -19.94
C LEU A 93 -11.69 -3.77 -19.17
N VAL A 94 -12.81 -3.59 -19.87
CA VAL A 94 -14.15 -3.75 -19.29
C VAL A 94 -14.40 -5.22 -18.94
N GLN A 95 -14.07 -6.13 -19.86
CA GLN A 95 -14.16 -7.58 -19.62
C GLN A 95 -13.23 -8.04 -18.49
N ALA A 96 -12.11 -7.37 -18.29
CA ALA A 96 -11.21 -7.58 -17.17
C ALA A 96 -11.71 -7.00 -15.83
N GLY A 97 -12.89 -6.38 -15.81
CA GLY A 97 -13.48 -5.74 -14.63
C GLY A 97 -12.81 -4.42 -14.24
N GLY A 98 -12.01 -3.83 -15.14
CA GLY A 98 -11.25 -2.60 -14.94
C GLY A 98 -9.74 -2.79 -15.07
N CYS A 99 -8.99 -1.74 -14.74
CA CYS A 99 -7.53 -1.75 -14.77
C CYS A 99 -6.91 -0.87 -13.68
N LEU A 100 -5.66 -1.17 -13.34
CA LEU A 100 -4.77 -0.25 -12.64
C LEU A 100 -3.90 0.45 -13.67
N VAL A 101 -3.67 1.75 -13.44
CA VAL A 101 -2.63 2.51 -14.13
C VAL A 101 -1.51 2.77 -13.13
N LEU A 102 -0.29 2.38 -13.50
CA LEU A 102 0.91 2.61 -12.70
C LEU A 102 1.77 3.64 -13.40
N THR A 103 2.11 4.71 -12.69
CA THR A 103 2.87 5.83 -13.22
C THR A 103 4.08 6.13 -12.35
N PHE A 104 5.24 6.31 -12.94
CA PHE A 104 6.48 6.64 -12.24
C PHE A 104 7.34 7.62 -13.05
N PRO A 105 8.24 8.38 -12.39
CA PRO A 105 9.16 9.27 -13.09
C PRO A 105 10.00 8.52 -14.12
N ASP A 106 10.11 9.07 -15.33
CA ASP A 106 10.94 8.51 -16.38
C ASP A 106 12.41 8.57 -15.94
N PRO A 107 13.12 7.43 -15.87
CA PRO A 107 14.52 7.40 -15.48
C PRO A 107 15.48 7.91 -16.58
N GLU A 108 15.03 8.10 -17.82
CA GLU A 108 15.84 8.64 -18.90
C GLU A 108 15.95 10.17 -18.81
N PRO A 109 17.12 10.78 -19.07
CA PRO A 109 17.24 12.22 -19.09
C PRO A 109 16.36 12.81 -20.20
N PRO A 110 15.61 13.89 -19.94
CA PRO A 110 14.69 14.46 -20.93
C PRO A 110 15.45 14.95 -22.15
N THR A 111 15.35 14.21 -23.26
CA THR A 111 15.75 14.70 -24.58
C THR A 111 14.88 15.88 -25.00
N TRP A 112 15.41 16.76 -25.83
CA TRP A 112 14.73 17.98 -26.30
C TRP A 112 13.37 17.69 -26.97
N ILE A 113 13.22 16.53 -27.62
CA ILE A 113 11.97 16.06 -28.24
C ILE A 113 10.91 15.74 -27.17
N ASN A 114 11.31 15.09 -26.09
CA ASN A 114 10.39 14.71 -25.00
C ASN A 114 9.90 15.93 -24.22
N ARG A 115 10.69 17.01 -24.15
CA ARG A 115 10.25 18.30 -23.57
C ARG A 115 9.17 18.98 -24.40
N LEU A 116 9.27 18.94 -25.73
CA LEU A 116 8.26 19.50 -26.64
C LEU A 116 6.96 18.69 -26.60
N GLY A 117 7.06 17.36 -26.56
CA GLY A 117 5.89 16.48 -26.40
C GLY A 117 5.18 16.67 -25.06
N ALA A 118 5.93 16.78 -23.96
CA ALA A 118 5.36 17.08 -22.64
C ALA A 118 4.64 18.44 -22.63
N LEU A 119 5.22 19.48 -23.24
CA LEU A 119 4.61 20.81 -23.32
C LEU A 119 3.24 20.80 -24.02
N LEU A 120 3.11 20.04 -25.11
CA LEU A 120 1.88 19.94 -25.90
C LEU A 120 0.78 19.14 -25.21
N HIS A 121 1.15 18.12 -24.41
CA HIS A 121 0.19 17.26 -23.72
C HIS A 121 -0.24 17.75 -22.34
N THR A 122 0.62 18.45 -21.59
CA THR A 122 0.31 18.86 -20.21
C THR A 122 0.16 20.37 -20.03
N TRP A 123 0.43 21.19 -21.07
CA TRP A 123 0.39 22.67 -21.01
C TRP A 123 1.17 23.27 -19.82
N THR A 124 2.08 22.50 -19.21
CA THR A 124 2.90 22.90 -18.06
C THR A 124 4.37 22.53 -18.30
N PRO A 125 5.26 23.52 -18.52
CA PRO A 125 6.66 23.28 -18.89
C PRO A 125 7.55 22.61 -17.82
N SER A 126 7.04 22.37 -16.61
CA SER A 126 7.83 22.00 -15.44
C SER A 126 7.59 20.57 -14.93
N THR A 127 6.68 19.81 -15.54
CA THR A 127 6.39 18.44 -15.11
C THR A 127 7.44 17.47 -15.69
N PRO A 128 8.19 16.71 -14.88
CA PRO A 128 9.15 15.75 -15.39
C PRO A 128 8.43 14.67 -16.23
N PRO A 129 9.10 14.12 -17.26
CA PRO A 129 8.55 13.02 -18.04
C PRO A 129 8.20 11.84 -17.13
N GLN A 130 7.09 11.16 -17.42
CA GLN A 130 6.57 10.05 -16.65
C GLN A 130 6.27 8.88 -17.57
N VAL A 131 6.53 7.68 -17.09
CA VAL A 131 6.16 6.42 -17.76
C VAL A 131 4.91 5.89 -17.10
N SER A 132 3.90 5.57 -17.91
CA SER A 132 2.64 4.98 -17.44
C SER A 132 2.36 3.68 -18.17
N PHE A 133 1.85 2.68 -17.45
CA PHE A 133 1.40 1.42 -18.04
C PHE A 133 0.15 0.89 -17.36
N THR A 134 -0.62 0.12 -18.12
CA THR A 134 -1.92 -0.39 -17.70
C THR A 134 -1.82 -1.87 -17.33
N VAL A 135 -2.42 -2.22 -16.20
CA VAL A 135 -2.49 -3.57 -15.66
C VAL A 135 -3.96 -3.96 -15.57
N PRO A 136 -4.46 -4.92 -16.36
CA PRO A 136 -5.84 -5.36 -16.23
C PRO A 136 -6.08 -5.92 -14.83
N LEU A 137 -7.26 -5.67 -14.26
CA LEU A 137 -7.60 -6.24 -12.97
C LEU A 137 -7.69 -7.75 -13.13
N GLN A 138 -8.55 -8.29 -13.98
CA GLN A 138 -8.68 -9.74 -14.14
C GLN A 138 -8.41 -10.13 -15.60
N PRO A 139 -7.22 -10.64 -15.95
CA PRO A 139 -6.98 -11.14 -17.30
C PRO A 139 -8.03 -12.20 -17.66
N THR A 140 -8.62 -12.08 -18.85
CA THR A 140 -9.64 -13.03 -19.33
C THR A 140 -8.99 -14.40 -19.61
N PRO A 141 -9.74 -15.52 -19.54
CA PRO A 141 -9.18 -16.84 -19.86
C PRO A 141 -8.51 -16.91 -21.24
N THR A 142 -9.07 -16.22 -22.24
CA THR A 142 -8.49 -16.10 -23.57
C THR A 142 -7.13 -15.40 -23.57
N GLN A 143 -7.00 -14.30 -22.80
CA GLN A 143 -5.71 -13.61 -22.63
C GLN A 143 -4.69 -14.47 -21.89
N LEU A 144 -5.12 -15.22 -20.86
CA LEU A 144 -4.23 -16.10 -20.10
C LEU A 144 -3.57 -17.14 -21.03
N HIS A 145 -4.36 -17.79 -21.89
CA HIS A 145 -3.86 -18.77 -22.84
C HIS A 145 -3.01 -18.12 -23.95
N ALA A 146 -3.49 -17.03 -24.56
CA ALA A 146 -2.81 -16.38 -25.68
C ALA A 146 -1.43 -15.81 -25.31
N LEU A 147 -1.28 -15.31 -24.07
CA LEU A 147 -0.03 -14.72 -23.57
C LEU A 147 0.80 -15.66 -22.70
N ASN A 148 0.39 -16.93 -22.59
CA ASN A 148 1.03 -17.94 -21.74
C ASN A 148 1.25 -17.48 -20.27
N ILE A 149 0.26 -16.77 -19.73
CA ILE A 149 0.27 -16.28 -18.34
C ILE A 149 0.00 -17.47 -17.42
N HIS A 150 0.96 -17.75 -16.55
CA HIS A 150 0.90 -18.86 -15.60
C HIS A 150 1.09 -18.38 -14.17
N GLN A 151 0.77 -19.25 -13.22
CA GLN A 151 1.05 -18.98 -11.82
C GLN A 151 2.54 -19.14 -11.53
N ARG A 152 3.10 -18.20 -10.78
CA ARG A 152 4.48 -18.20 -10.30
C ARG A 152 4.50 -18.19 -8.78
N ALA A 153 5.37 -19.02 -8.21
CA ALA A 153 5.68 -19.02 -6.79
C ALA A 153 6.73 -17.95 -6.48
N PHE A 154 6.57 -17.25 -5.36
CA PHE A 154 7.53 -16.26 -4.89
C PHE A 154 7.49 -16.10 -3.37
N ALA A 155 8.62 -15.73 -2.78
CA ALA A 155 8.70 -15.52 -1.34
C ALA A 155 8.10 -14.16 -0.94
N ILE A 156 7.24 -14.17 0.09
CA ILE A 156 6.79 -13.00 0.86
C ILE A 156 7.11 -13.26 2.33
N HIS A 157 8.07 -12.52 2.89
CA HIS A 157 8.58 -12.73 4.26
C HIS A 157 9.04 -14.18 4.47
N SER A 158 8.38 -14.91 5.38
CA SER A 158 8.66 -16.31 5.73
C SER A 158 7.78 -17.32 5.02
N ARG A 159 6.92 -16.88 4.08
CA ARG A 159 6.00 -17.77 3.33
C ARG A 159 6.24 -17.71 1.83
N THR A 160 5.90 -18.80 1.16
CA THR A 160 5.74 -18.85 -0.29
C THR A 160 4.32 -18.43 -0.64
N ALA A 161 4.19 -17.48 -1.56
CA ALA A 161 2.94 -17.04 -2.15
C ALA A 161 2.91 -17.41 -3.64
N HIS A 162 1.72 -17.43 -4.21
CA HIS A 162 1.51 -17.68 -5.63
C HIS A 162 0.76 -16.51 -6.27
N GLY A 163 0.98 -16.30 -7.57
CA GLY A 163 0.33 -15.24 -8.32
C GLY A 163 0.42 -15.45 -9.81
N LEU A 164 -0.53 -14.90 -10.57
CA LEU A 164 -0.43 -14.83 -12.02
C LEU A 164 0.68 -13.88 -12.42
N ASP A 165 1.59 -14.35 -13.26
CA ASP A 165 2.68 -13.57 -13.84
C ASP A 165 2.17 -12.71 -14.99
N LEU A 166 1.99 -11.42 -14.71
CA LEU A 166 1.45 -10.47 -15.69
C LEU A 166 2.53 -9.86 -16.58
N SER A 167 3.81 -10.26 -16.44
CA SER A 167 4.89 -9.71 -17.27
C SER A 167 4.69 -9.85 -18.79
N PRO A 168 4.01 -10.90 -19.33
CA PRO A 168 3.81 -11.03 -20.78
C PRO A 168 2.81 -10.02 -21.37
N ILE A 169 2.04 -9.31 -20.56
CA ILE A 169 1.05 -8.34 -21.06
C ILE A 169 1.78 -7.18 -21.74
N PRO A 170 1.45 -6.82 -23.00
CA PRO A 170 2.25 -5.87 -23.80
C PRO A 170 2.53 -4.52 -23.11
N SER A 171 1.52 -3.94 -22.45
CA SER A 171 1.70 -2.66 -21.73
C SER A 171 2.69 -2.78 -20.57
N ILE A 172 2.68 -3.91 -19.86
CA ILE A 172 3.59 -4.18 -18.74
C ILE A 172 4.99 -4.49 -19.28
N ALA A 173 5.09 -5.40 -20.26
CA ALA A 173 6.34 -5.80 -20.88
C ALA A 173 7.14 -4.59 -21.41
N ALA A 174 6.46 -3.63 -22.04
CA ALA A 174 7.06 -2.41 -22.55
C ALA A 174 7.63 -1.50 -21.45
N ALA A 175 6.98 -1.44 -20.28
CA ALA A 175 7.39 -0.57 -19.17
C ALA A 175 8.42 -1.22 -18.22
N LEU A 176 8.56 -2.54 -18.22
CA LEU A 176 9.47 -3.26 -17.32
C LEU A 176 10.94 -2.80 -17.39
N PRO A 177 11.54 -2.52 -18.56
CA PRO A 177 12.91 -2.02 -18.63
C PRO A 177 13.10 -0.67 -17.90
N GLN A 178 12.21 0.29 -18.15
CA GLN A 178 12.23 1.60 -17.49
C GLN A 178 11.95 1.46 -15.98
N LEU A 179 11.02 0.58 -15.61
CA LEU A 179 10.73 0.30 -14.20
C LEU A 179 11.94 -0.30 -13.47
N LYS A 180 12.69 -1.22 -14.10
CA LYS A 180 13.94 -1.77 -13.53
C LYS A 180 14.97 -0.66 -13.30
N GLN A 181 15.16 0.21 -14.28
CA GLN A 181 16.12 1.32 -14.17
C GLN A 181 15.70 2.30 -13.07
N PHE A 182 14.42 2.68 -13.02
CA PHE A 182 13.85 3.53 -11.97
C PHE A 182 14.08 2.95 -10.55
N LEU A 183 13.91 1.63 -10.40
CA LEU A 183 14.14 0.93 -9.14
C LEU A 183 15.64 0.64 -8.87
N GLY A 184 16.55 1.08 -9.74
CA GLY A 184 17.98 0.80 -9.62
C GLY A 184 18.28 -0.70 -9.55
N LEU A 185 17.58 -1.51 -10.36
CA LEU A 185 17.84 -2.93 -10.52
C LEU A 185 18.77 -3.16 -11.73
N PRO A 186 19.72 -4.10 -11.66
CA PRO A 186 20.54 -4.48 -12.82
C PRO A 186 19.67 -4.90 -14.01
N ALA A 187 20.06 -4.49 -15.23
CA ALA A 187 19.29 -4.76 -16.44
C ALA A 187 19.01 -6.27 -16.68
N ARG A 188 19.99 -7.12 -16.33
CA ARG A 188 19.89 -8.58 -16.46
C ARG A 188 18.99 -9.23 -15.40
N GLN A 189 18.71 -8.55 -14.29
CA GLN A 189 17.89 -9.11 -13.23
C GLN A 189 16.42 -9.13 -13.70
N PRO A 190 15.74 -10.28 -13.68
CA PRO A 190 14.36 -10.36 -14.13
C PRO A 190 13.41 -9.66 -13.14
N LEU A 191 12.34 -9.04 -13.65
CA LEU A 191 11.35 -8.31 -12.87
C LEU A 191 9.97 -8.70 -13.40
N THR A 192 9.03 -8.97 -12.49
CA THR A 192 7.64 -9.30 -12.84
C THR A 192 6.67 -8.53 -11.94
N LEU A 193 5.44 -8.37 -12.43
CA LEU A 193 4.28 -7.97 -11.66
C LEU A 193 3.36 -9.19 -11.48
N LEU A 194 3.14 -9.58 -10.23
CA LEU A 194 2.31 -10.72 -9.85
C LEU A 194 0.97 -10.25 -9.31
N ARG A 195 -0.10 -10.97 -9.63
CA ARG A 195 -1.44 -10.74 -9.10
C ARG A 195 -1.98 -11.97 -8.36
N CYS A 196 -2.57 -11.77 -7.18
CA CYS A 196 -3.28 -12.85 -6.50
C CYS A 196 -4.64 -13.13 -7.17
N THR A 197 -4.99 -14.41 -7.28
CA THR A 197 -6.31 -14.91 -7.66
C THR A 197 -7.06 -15.44 -6.44
N PRO A 198 -8.40 -15.62 -6.50
CA PRO A 198 -9.16 -16.23 -5.41
C PRO A 198 -8.56 -17.54 -4.90
N ASP A 199 -8.01 -18.37 -5.80
CA ASP A 199 -7.40 -19.66 -5.47
C ASP A 199 -6.04 -19.55 -4.78
N THR A 200 -5.36 -18.41 -4.90
CA THR A 200 -4.07 -18.15 -4.24
C THR A 200 -4.21 -17.48 -2.88
N LEU A 201 -5.42 -17.08 -2.49
CA LEU A 201 -5.68 -16.51 -1.18
C LEU A 201 -5.54 -17.58 -0.10
N VAL A 202 -4.89 -17.23 0.99
CA VAL A 202 -4.72 -18.15 2.14
C VAL A 202 -5.42 -17.59 3.37
N ARG A 203 -5.79 -18.47 4.30
CA ARG A 203 -6.41 -18.04 5.57
C ARG A 203 -5.36 -17.50 6.53
N THR A 204 -5.72 -16.47 7.29
CA THR A 204 -4.92 -16.01 8.43
C THR A 204 -4.85 -17.12 9.48
N LYS A 205 -3.66 -17.38 10.02
CA LYS A 205 -3.42 -18.47 10.99
C LYS A 205 -3.12 -17.98 12.41
N THR A 206 -2.66 -16.74 12.55
CA THR A 206 -2.29 -16.13 13.84
C THR A 206 -3.22 -14.95 14.13
N ASP A 207 -3.25 -14.53 15.39
CA ASP A 207 -3.97 -13.33 15.85
C ASP A 207 -5.42 -13.32 15.36
N LEU A 208 -6.18 -14.35 15.76
CA LEU A 208 -7.55 -14.55 15.36
C LEU A 208 -8.49 -14.13 16.49
N ALA A 209 -9.56 -13.41 16.14
CA ALA A 209 -10.71 -13.32 17.03
C ALA A 209 -11.35 -14.71 17.20
N PRO A 210 -12.05 -14.97 18.33
CA PRO A 210 -12.74 -16.23 18.53
C PRO A 210 -13.65 -16.57 17.34
N LEU A 211 -13.49 -17.78 16.79
CA LEU A 211 -14.21 -18.20 15.58
C LEU A 211 -15.73 -18.18 15.77
N ALA A 212 -16.22 -18.40 16.99
CA ALA A 212 -17.62 -18.24 17.36
C ALA A 212 -18.20 -16.85 17.02
N HIS A 213 -17.35 -15.81 16.94
CA HIS A 213 -17.77 -14.44 16.62
C HIS A 213 -17.57 -14.05 15.15
N ILE A 214 -16.63 -14.69 14.44
CA ILE A 214 -16.26 -14.30 13.07
C ILE A 214 -16.63 -15.35 12.00
N GLY A 215 -17.08 -16.54 12.43
CA GLY A 215 -17.43 -17.70 11.62
C GLY A 215 -16.23 -18.40 11.01
N SER A 216 -15.43 -17.66 10.25
CA SER A 216 -14.20 -18.15 9.62
C SER A 216 -13.07 -17.12 9.74
N PRO A 217 -11.80 -17.58 9.75
CA PRO A 217 -10.66 -16.70 9.60
C PRO A 217 -10.78 -15.82 8.36
N SER A 218 -10.13 -14.66 8.42
CA SER A 218 -9.93 -13.81 7.26
C SER A 218 -9.05 -14.49 6.23
N LEU A 219 -9.12 -13.99 5.00
CA LEU A 219 -8.22 -14.35 3.92
C LEU A 219 -7.16 -13.27 3.79
N HIS A 220 -6.02 -13.61 3.19
CA HIS A 220 -5.08 -12.63 2.70
C HIS A 220 -4.34 -13.09 1.44
N GLY A 221 -4.13 -12.12 0.54
CA GLY A 221 -3.30 -12.28 -0.66
C GLY A 221 -1.86 -11.88 -0.33
N TYR A 222 -1.47 -10.65 -0.64
CA TYR A 222 -0.11 -10.14 -0.42
C TYR A 222 0.00 -9.14 0.74
N THR A 223 -0.98 -9.11 1.64
CA THR A 223 -0.82 -8.42 2.93
C THR A 223 0.23 -9.13 3.79
N ASP A 224 0.73 -8.43 4.81
CA ASP A 224 1.80 -8.94 5.66
C ASP A 224 1.26 -10.00 6.65
N GLN A 225 0.26 -9.63 7.46
CA GLN A 225 -0.41 -10.55 8.39
C GLN A 225 -1.93 -10.46 8.28
N GLN A 226 -2.50 -9.31 8.64
CA GLN A 226 -3.94 -9.08 8.64
C GLN A 226 -4.40 -8.33 7.37
N PRO A 227 -5.69 -8.48 6.97
CA PRO A 227 -6.21 -7.90 5.74
C PRO A 227 -6.60 -6.42 5.84
N LEU A 228 -6.65 -5.85 7.04
CA LEU A 228 -7.07 -4.47 7.29
C LEU A 228 -6.23 -3.86 8.40
N ASN A 229 -5.76 -2.62 8.19
CA ASN A 229 -5.01 -1.83 9.17
C ASN A 229 -5.76 -0.52 9.47
N ILE A 230 -5.90 -0.18 10.74
CA ILE A 230 -6.56 1.05 11.23
C ILE A 230 -5.58 1.83 12.10
N ASN A 231 -5.42 3.13 11.85
CA ASN A 231 -4.58 4.01 12.67
C ASN A 231 -5.33 5.32 13.01
N SER A 232 -5.05 5.90 14.18
CA SER A 232 -5.56 7.21 14.56
C SER A 232 -4.60 8.33 14.16
N LEU A 233 -5.15 9.44 13.67
CA LEU A 233 -4.36 10.66 13.41
C LEU A 233 -3.78 11.24 14.71
N ALA A 234 -4.49 11.12 15.83
CA ALA A 234 -3.99 11.55 17.13
C ALA A 234 -2.74 10.75 17.54
N SER A 235 -2.71 9.44 17.27
CA SER A 235 -1.53 8.58 17.49
C SER A 235 -0.34 9.02 16.65
N VAL A 236 -0.56 9.39 15.38
CA VAL A 236 0.51 9.89 14.50
C VAL A 236 1.02 11.24 14.98
N HIS A 237 0.15 12.16 15.36
CA HIS A 237 0.56 13.47 15.90
C HIS A 237 1.37 13.32 17.19
N ALA A 238 0.96 12.42 18.10
CA ALA A 238 1.68 12.14 19.33
C ALA A 238 3.12 11.63 19.04
N VAL A 239 3.29 10.69 18.10
CA VAL A 239 4.63 10.26 17.67
C VAL A 239 5.39 11.38 16.98
N SER A 240 4.73 12.15 16.11
CA SER A 240 5.34 13.27 15.39
C SER A 240 5.90 14.33 16.34
N ALA A 241 5.26 14.56 17.50
CA ALA A 241 5.74 15.50 18.51
C ALA A 241 7.01 15.03 19.24
N LEU A 242 7.37 13.74 19.12
CA LEU A 242 8.56 13.13 19.73
C LEU A 242 9.74 13.01 18.76
N LEU A 243 9.52 13.13 17.45
CA LEU A 243 10.59 13.05 16.45
C LEU A 243 11.61 14.19 16.58
N PRO A 244 12.83 14.07 16.06
CA PRO A 244 13.70 15.23 15.85
C PRO A 244 13.03 16.29 14.98
N LEU A 245 13.34 17.57 15.21
CA LEU A 245 12.64 18.69 14.55
C LEU A 245 12.73 18.59 13.02
N GLU A 246 13.87 18.14 12.48
CA GLU A 246 14.06 17.99 11.03
C GLU A 246 13.18 16.90 10.39
N ASN A 247 12.67 15.95 11.19
CA ASN A 247 11.80 14.87 10.70
C ASN A 247 10.31 15.15 10.95
N ARG A 248 9.95 16.37 11.42
CA ARG A 248 8.57 16.80 11.62
C ARG A 248 8.06 17.66 10.45
N PRO A 249 6.76 17.60 10.11
CA PRO A 249 5.75 16.67 10.65
C PRO A 249 5.88 15.26 10.06
N LEU A 250 5.45 14.25 10.82
CA LEU A 250 5.42 12.87 10.35
C LEU A 250 4.29 12.65 9.34
N ASN A 251 4.62 12.22 8.13
CA ASN A 251 3.63 11.82 7.15
C ASN A 251 2.95 10.50 7.58
N ALA A 252 1.65 10.58 7.90
CA ALA A 252 0.82 9.45 8.34
C ALA A 252 0.81 8.28 7.32
N LEU A 253 0.86 8.57 6.02
CA LEU A 253 0.80 7.55 4.97
C LEU A 253 1.99 6.58 4.99
N ARG A 254 3.09 6.94 5.68
CA ARG A 254 4.24 6.05 5.93
C ARG A 254 3.84 4.76 6.67
N PHE A 255 2.74 4.78 7.43
CA PHE A 255 2.21 3.59 8.14
C PHE A 255 1.28 2.71 7.29
N ARG A 256 0.87 3.18 6.10
CA ARG A 256 0.10 2.40 5.12
C ARG A 256 -1.17 1.76 5.73
N ALA A 257 -1.90 2.53 6.53
CA ALA A 257 -3.18 2.12 7.07
C ALA A 257 -4.29 2.27 6.03
N ASN A 258 -5.25 1.36 6.09
CA ASN A 258 -6.42 1.39 5.22
C ASN A 258 -7.50 2.33 5.76
N VAL A 259 -7.64 2.43 7.08
CA VAL A 259 -8.64 3.28 7.73
C VAL A 259 -7.93 4.27 8.64
N TRP A 260 -8.14 5.57 8.40
CA TRP A 260 -7.67 6.63 9.28
C TRP A 260 -8.82 7.20 10.07
N ILE A 261 -8.68 7.22 11.40
CA ILE A 261 -9.69 7.78 12.30
C ILE A 261 -9.25 9.12 12.88
N ALA A 262 -10.24 9.97 13.17
CA ALA A 262 -10.09 11.22 13.90
C ALA A 262 -11.14 11.30 15.00
N GLY A 263 -10.92 12.18 15.99
CA GLY A 263 -11.83 12.37 17.12
C GLY A 263 -11.60 11.43 18.31
N ALA A 264 -10.72 10.43 18.17
CA ALA A 264 -10.27 9.58 19.26
C ALA A 264 -8.98 10.14 19.92
N PRO A 265 -8.77 9.94 21.23
CA PRO A 265 -7.48 10.17 21.87
C PRO A 265 -6.35 9.38 21.21
N ALA A 266 -5.10 9.82 21.40
CA ALA A 266 -3.95 9.09 20.88
C ALA A 266 -3.90 7.68 21.49
N TYR A 267 -3.70 6.68 20.62
CA TYR A 267 -3.59 5.26 20.92
C TYR A 267 -4.85 4.57 21.43
N ASP A 268 -6.00 5.25 21.44
CA ASP A 268 -7.27 4.67 21.88
C ASP A 268 -7.63 3.38 21.11
N GLU A 269 -7.29 3.34 19.80
CA GLU A 269 -7.52 2.21 18.91
C GLU A 269 -6.83 0.91 19.36
N GLU A 270 -5.79 0.99 20.20
CA GLU A 270 -5.06 -0.18 20.69
C GLU A 270 -5.86 -1.02 21.69
N THR A 271 -6.85 -0.40 22.34
CA THR A 271 -7.68 -1.07 23.37
C THR A 271 -8.93 -1.71 22.78
N TRP A 272 -9.30 -1.31 21.55
CA TRP A 272 -10.51 -1.76 20.90
C TRP A 272 -10.49 -3.27 20.69
N LYS A 273 -11.64 -3.91 20.87
CA LYS A 273 -11.84 -5.33 20.55
C LYS A 273 -12.68 -5.52 19.30
N ARG A 274 -13.67 -4.66 19.13
CA ARG A 274 -14.55 -4.63 17.97
C ARG A 274 -15.03 -3.21 17.75
N PHE A 275 -15.24 -2.84 16.50
CA PHE A 275 -15.91 -1.59 16.14
C PHE A 275 -16.83 -1.82 14.95
N ARG A 276 -17.76 -0.90 14.77
CA ARG A 276 -18.73 -0.91 13.66
C ARG A 276 -18.71 0.45 13.01
N VAL A 277 -18.67 0.45 11.67
CA VAL A 277 -18.77 1.68 10.89
C VAL A 277 -20.25 1.98 10.64
N ARG A 278 -20.68 3.20 10.99
CA ARG A 278 -22.05 3.67 10.75
C ARG A 278 -22.03 4.79 9.69
N PRO A 279 -22.99 4.83 8.77
CA PRO A 279 -23.16 5.97 7.86
C PRO A 279 -23.38 7.27 8.63
N ARG A 280 -22.94 8.40 8.05
CA ARG A 280 -23.14 9.74 8.61
C ARG A 280 -24.48 10.29 8.08
N GLY A 281 -25.56 10.02 8.79
CA GLY A 281 -26.92 10.48 8.43
C GLY A 281 -28.02 9.61 9.03
N SER A 282 -29.20 10.20 9.24
CA SER A 282 -30.39 9.55 9.79
C SER A 282 -31.18 8.82 8.70
N GLY A 283 -30.97 7.50 8.59
CA GLY A 283 -32.04 6.50 8.47
C GLY A 283 -33.11 6.72 7.40
N GLY A 284 -32.73 6.72 6.12
CA GLY A 284 -33.67 6.35 5.06
C GLY A 284 -33.91 4.83 5.03
N ALA A 285 -35.11 4.39 4.65
CA ALA A 285 -35.53 2.97 4.62
C ALA A 285 -34.61 2.04 3.78
N GLU A 286 -33.85 2.59 2.82
CA GLU A 286 -32.84 1.83 2.08
C GLU A 286 -31.51 1.64 2.84
N GLU A 287 -31.12 2.56 3.72
CA GLU A 287 -29.87 2.47 4.50
C GLU A 287 -29.95 1.39 5.59
N GLN A 288 -31.13 1.13 6.14
CA GLN A 288 -31.35 0.07 7.13
C GLN A 288 -31.17 -1.35 6.56
N LYS A 289 -31.13 -1.53 5.24
CA LYS A 289 -30.89 -2.84 4.61
C LYS A 289 -29.41 -3.21 4.51
N ARG A 290 -28.48 -2.26 4.70
CA ARG A 290 -27.03 -2.57 4.67
C ARG A 290 -26.56 -3.00 6.04
N VAL A 291 -26.20 -4.28 6.18
CA VAL A 291 -25.58 -4.82 7.39
C VAL A 291 -24.30 -4.06 7.67
N ALA A 292 -24.28 -3.29 8.76
CA ALA A 292 -23.12 -2.53 9.17
C ALA A 292 -21.94 -3.47 9.46
N ALA A 293 -20.85 -3.30 8.70
CA ALA A 293 -19.65 -4.11 8.86
C ALA A 293 -19.13 -4.02 10.30
N THR A 294 -19.12 -5.15 10.99
CA THR A 294 -18.53 -5.28 12.33
C THR A 294 -17.14 -5.85 12.16
N ILE A 295 -16.13 -5.12 12.61
CA ILE A 295 -14.71 -5.45 12.45
C ILE A 295 -14.16 -5.82 13.83
N CYS A 296 -13.48 -6.97 13.91
CA CYS A 296 -12.76 -7.39 15.10
C CYS A 296 -11.31 -6.88 15.05
N VAL A 297 -10.87 -6.26 16.13
CA VAL A 297 -9.47 -5.84 16.32
C VAL A 297 -8.76 -7.01 16.97
N VAL A 298 -7.76 -7.55 16.28
CA VAL A 298 -7.16 -8.84 16.65
C VAL A 298 -5.76 -8.73 17.22
N CYS A 299 -4.96 -7.78 16.74
CA CYS A 299 -3.63 -7.51 17.24
C CYS A 299 -3.22 -6.06 16.95
N ARG A 300 -2.18 -5.61 17.66
CA ARG A 300 -1.44 -4.40 17.31
C ARG A 300 -0.56 -4.72 16.11
N THR A 301 -0.37 -3.73 15.22
CA THR A 301 0.55 -3.91 14.10
C THR A 301 1.98 -3.64 14.55
N SER A 302 2.79 -4.69 14.65
CA SER A 302 4.24 -4.55 14.80
C SER A 302 4.81 -3.78 13.60
N ARG A 303 5.64 -2.78 13.87
CA ARG A 303 6.25 -1.97 12.80
C ARG A 303 7.57 -2.60 12.37
N CYS A 304 7.84 -2.50 11.08
CA CYS A 304 9.15 -2.79 10.50
C CYS A 304 9.80 -1.47 10.08
N THR A 305 10.95 -1.51 9.41
CA THR A 305 11.66 -0.31 8.93
C THR A 305 10.98 0.44 7.76
N MET A 306 9.84 -0.04 7.27
CA MET A 306 9.14 0.55 6.11
C MET A 306 8.67 2.00 6.32
N PRO A 307 8.18 2.43 7.50
CA PRO A 307 7.84 3.82 7.76
C PRO A 307 9.04 4.77 7.69
N ASN A 308 10.29 4.27 7.63
CA ASN A 308 11.46 5.12 7.45
C ASN A 308 11.62 5.64 6.02
N VAL A 309 10.72 5.32 5.10
CA VAL A 309 10.76 5.85 3.74
C VAL A 309 10.03 7.18 3.68
N ASP A 310 10.73 8.20 3.21
CA ASP A 310 10.12 9.45 2.78
C ASP A 310 9.39 9.20 1.45
N LEU A 311 8.06 9.32 1.48
CA LEU A 311 7.19 9.01 0.35
C LEU A 311 7.28 10.03 -0.79
N GLU A 312 7.70 11.26 -0.49
CA GLU A 312 7.82 12.32 -1.50
C GLU A 312 9.14 12.15 -2.26
N ARG A 313 10.22 11.91 -1.52
CA ARG A 313 11.58 11.81 -2.07
C ARG A 313 11.94 10.41 -2.54
N GLY A 314 11.25 9.37 -2.07
CA GLY A 314 11.57 7.99 -2.40
C GLY A 314 12.90 7.50 -1.83
N VAL A 315 13.30 8.02 -0.66
CA VAL A 315 14.56 7.69 0.03
C VAL A 315 14.33 7.32 1.50
N PHE A 316 15.33 6.72 2.14
CA PHE A 316 15.29 6.49 3.59
C PHE A 316 15.52 7.80 4.35
N ASP A 317 14.69 8.01 5.37
CA ASP A 317 14.69 9.16 6.26
C ASP A 317 15.41 8.81 7.57
N ALA A 318 16.21 9.75 8.06
CA ALA A 318 17.03 9.62 9.25
C ALA A 318 17.23 10.99 9.90
N ASP A 319 17.59 11.00 11.18
CA ASP A 319 17.98 12.22 11.88
C ASP A 319 19.40 12.70 11.48
N ALA A 320 19.77 13.89 11.90
CA ALA A 320 21.12 14.38 11.73
C ALA A 320 22.12 13.47 12.48
N PRO A 321 23.25 13.09 11.85
CA PRO A 321 24.23 12.26 12.51
C PRO A 321 24.82 12.95 13.74
N ALA A 322 24.86 12.24 14.86
CA ALA A 322 25.57 12.69 16.06
C ALA A 322 27.08 12.89 15.77
N PRO A 323 27.78 13.75 16.54
CA PRO A 323 29.23 13.95 16.40
C PRO A 323 29.99 12.62 16.39
N GLY A 324 30.82 12.40 15.36
CA GLY A 324 31.60 11.16 15.18
C GLY A 324 30.86 10.00 14.50
N ARG A 325 29.58 10.15 14.13
CA ARG A 325 28.83 9.17 13.33
C ARG A 325 28.70 9.66 11.88
N LYS A 326 28.77 8.72 10.91
CA LYS A 326 28.58 9.02 9.48
C LYS A 326 27.11 9.06 9.03
N ARG A 327 26.20 8.47 9.81
CA ARG A 327 24.77 8.35 9.52
C ARG A 327 23.97 8.58 10.80
N GLY A 328 22.82 9.24 10.66
CA GLY A 328 21.85 9.34 11.74
C GLY A 328 21.06 8.06 11.95
N ARG A 329 20.23 8.07 12.98
CA ARG A 329 19.28 7.02 13.33
C ARG A 329 18.08 7.10 12.38
N PRO A 330 17.57 5.95 11.91
CA PRO A 330 16.45 5.93 10.98
C PRO A 330 15.15 6.37 11.67
N GLN A 331 14.40 7.27 11.02
CA GLN A 331 13.17 7.85 11.56
C GLN A 331 11.96 7.50 10.69
N PRO A 332 10.79 7.19 11.26
CA PRO A 332 10.43 7.31 12.68
C PRO A 332 10.75 6.08 13.54
N SER A 333 11.39 5.04 13.00
CA SER A 333 11.55 3.75 13.73
C SER A 333 12.34 3.91 15.04
N ALA A 334 13.41 4.69 15.07
CA ALA A 334 14.18 4.92 16.29
C ALA A 334 13.31 5.54 17.41
N THR A 335 12.52 6.55 17.07
CA THR A 335 11.59 7.19 18.01
C THR A 335 10.47 6.23 18.45
N LEU A 336 9.93 5.42 17.52
CA LEU A 336 8.93 4.42 17.86
C LEU A 336 9.47 3.34 18.83
N VAL A 337 10.72 2.90 18.63
CA VAL A 337 11.39 1.96 19.54
C VAL A 337 11.55 2.57 20.93
N GLU A 338 12.02 3.81 21.00
CA GLU A 338 12.32 4.49 22.26
C GLU A 338 11.06 4.77 23.09
N TYR A 339 9.98 5.23 22.45
CA TYR A 339 8.80 5.74 23.17
C TYR A 339 7.53 4.88 23.05
N ARG A 340 7.45 3.98 22.07
CA ARG A 340 6.21 3.26 21.70
C ARG A 340 6.39 1.76 21.52
N MET A 341 7.49 1.17 21.98
CA MET A 341 7.60 -0.28 22.07
C MET A 341 6.75 -0.78 23.25
N VAL A 342 5.51 -1.22 22.96
CA VAL A 342 4.53 -1.61 23.99
C VAL A 342 4.70 -3.08 24.44
N GLU A 343 5.43 -3.91 23.69
CA GLU A 343 5.61 -5.34 23.97
C GLU A 343 7.05 -5.67 24.33
N THR A 344 7.29 -6.72 25.11
CA THR A 344 8.60 -7.40 25.27
C THR A 344 9.01 -8.19 24.01
N GLY A 345 8.51 -7.77 22.85
CA GLY A 345 8.66 -8.44 21.57
C GLY A 345 10.07 -8.32 21.00
N ASN A 346 10.40 -9.23 20.09
CA ASN A 346 11.73 -9.36 19.46
C ASN A 346 12.25 -8.01 18.95
N GLY A 347 13.23 -7.43 19.64
CA GLY A 347 13.83 -6.13 19.31
C GLY A 347 14.32 -6.02 17.86
N ALA A 348 14.65 -7.16 17.23
CA ALA A 348 15.07 -7.24 15.83
C ALA A 348 13.96 -6.91 14.80
N ALA A 349 12.69 -6.81 15.20
CA ALA A 349 11.61 -6.47 14.27
C ALA A 349 11.60 -4.99 13.83
N LEU A 350 12.21 -4.10 14.64
CA LEU A 350 12.18 -2.64 14.43
C LEU A 350 13.51 -2.04 13.97
N GLY A 351 14.59 -2.83 13.91
CA GLY A 351 15.93 -2.40 13.49
C GLY A 351 16.93 -3.54 13.47
#